data_AF-A0A496WT20-F1
#
_entry.id   AF-A0A496WT20-F1
#
_cell.length_a   1.000
_cell.length_b   1.000
_cell.length_c   1.000
_cell.angle_alpha   90.00
_cell.angle_beta   90.00
_cell.angle_gamma   90.00
#
_symmetry.space_group_name_H-M   'P 1'
#
loop_
_entity.id
_entity.type
_entity.pdbx_description
1 polymer ?
#
loop_
_entity_poly.entity_id
_entity_poly.type
_entity_poly.pdbx_seq_one_letter_code
_entity_poly.pdbx_strand_id
1 'polypeptide(L)'
;MNLTTVIERYQAGFETQYAGRISPDQRHALGAALSCRTERYGEMKLRCTSCHWQQSRFNSCGHRSCHRCQNHDTTRWLERQMQKLLPVEYFMVTFTLPYELRAVVRQHQAEVYSAMFACAASTLKSFGANDTKLGSDMGMTAVLHTHSRRLDYHPHIHLVVPGGCLNRRRKQWKKLRGHYLFNEFALAKVFRARLLDALRILGLNLPQVPRQWVANCRNVGKGKPALKYLSRYLYRGVVSENNIVSDDGTHITFRYMDSQTGKVGTRKITGEHFLWLVFQHVLPKGFRRVRDYGFLHGNSKRILRLIQTVLRVVIISSPAAIRPSFKCLRCKSPMLIIAFIPPSWRST
;
A
#
# COMPACT_ATOMS: atom_id res chain seq x y z
N MET A 1 -1.68 7.74 22.39
CA MET A 1 -0.29 8.24 22.23
C MET A 1 -0.07 8.64 20.79
N ASN A 2 0.67 9.74 20.52
CA ASN A 2 0.92 10.18 19.15
C ASN A 2 2.28 9.66 18.66
N LEU A 3 2.41 9.27 17.38
CA LEU A 3 3.68 8.79 16.84
C LEU A 3 4.73 9.92 16.78
N THR A 4 4.31 11.18 16.65
CA THR A 4 5.19 12.36 16.67
C THR A 4 5.96 12.46 17.99
N THR A 5 5.27 12.30 19.14
CA THR A 5 5.93 12.35 20.47
C THR A 5 6.91 11.20 20.67
N VAL A 6 6.62 10.02 20.11
CA VAL A 6 7.55 8.88 20.11
C VAL A 6 8.78 9.19 19.25
N ILE A 7 8.60 9.81 18.09
CA ILE A 7 9.75 10.22 17.25
C ILE A 7 10.60 11.25 17.99
N GLU A 8 10.00 12.29 18.58
CA GLU A 8 10.72 13.33 19.34
C GLU A 8 11.60 12.73 20.44
N ARG A 9 11.06 11.76 21.19
CA ARG A 9 11.77 11.12 22.31
C ARG A 9 12.93 10.23 21.86
N TYR A 10 12.73 9.42 20.82
CA TYR A 10 13.66 8.34 20.48
C TYR A 10 14.50 8.57 19.22
N GLN A 11 14.30 9.67 18.48
CA GLN A 11 15.00 9.94 17.23
C GLN A 11 16.52 9.92 17.39
N ALA A 12 17.07 10.61 18.40
CA ALA A 12 18.52 10.73 18.56
C ALA A 12 19.18 9.37 18.84
N GLY A 13 18.59 8.56 19.72
CA GLY A 13 19.02 7.19 19.98
C GLY A 13 18.88 6.29 18.75
N PHE A 14 17.78 6.42 18.03
CA PHE A 14 17.52 5.68 16.79
C PHE A 14 18.54 5.99 15.69
N GLU A 15 18.85 7.27 15.46
CA GLU A 15 19.82 7.70 14.46
C GLU A 15 21.23 7.23 14.81
N THR A 16 21.61 7.24 16.09
CA THR A 16 22.88 6.69 16.57
C THR A 16 22.93 5.16 16.40
N GLN A 17 21.93 4.44 16.92
CA GLN A 17 21.90 2.97 16.92
C GLN A 17 21.85 2.38 15.50
N TYR A 18 21.19 3.08 14.55
CA TYR A 18 20.99 2.59 13.18
C TYR A 18 21.72 3.42 12.11
N ALA A 19 22.74 4.21 12.48
CA ALA A 19 23.44 5.14 11.59
C ALA A 19 23.89 4.51 10.26
N GLY A 20 24.47 3.31 10.29
CA GLY A 20 24.93 2.57 9.11
C GLY A 20 23.86 1.76 8.37
N ARG A 21 22.61 1.77 8.85
CA ARG A 21 21.50 0.95 8.31
C ARG A 21 20.32 1.78 7.81
N ILE A 22 20.22 3.03 8.24
CA ILE A 22 19.12 3.92 7.86
C ILE A 22 19.38 4.57 6.49
N SER A 23 18.42 4.44 5.59
CA SER A 23 18.51 5.03 4.25
C SER A 23 18.16 6.52 4.25
N PRO A 24 18.60 7.30 3.25
CA PRO A 24 18.16 8.69 3.08
C PRO A 24 16.63 8.84 2.99
N ASP A 25 15.96 7.90 2.32
CA ASP A 25 14.49 7.87 2.23
C ASP A 25 13.85 7.67 3.62
N GLN A 26 14.44 6.84 4.48
CA GLN A 26 13.97 6.63 5.85
C GLN A 26 14.15 7.88 6.71
N ARG A 27 15.33 8.54 6.65
CA ARG A 27 15.56 9.83 7.35
C ARG A 27 14.58 10.91 6.89
N HIS A 28 14.36 11.03 5.58
CA HIS A 28 13.39 11.97 5.02
C HIS A 28 11.97 11.67 5.48
N ALA A 29 11.57 10.40 5.52
CA ALA A 29 10.26 9.98 6.01
C ALA A 29 10.07 10.30 7.51
N LEU A 30 11.10 10.06 8.33
CA LEU A 30 11.11 10.37 9.76
C LEU A 30 10.93 11.88 9.99
N GLY A 31 11.79 12.70 9.37
CA GLY A 31 11.71 14.16 9.47
C GLY A 31 10.39 14.72 8.93
N ALA A 32 9.86 14.14 7.85
CA ALA A 32 8.56 14.53 7.33
C ALA A 32 7.41 14.16 8.26
N ALA A 33 7.47 13.03 8.96
CA ALA A 33 6.46 12.63 9.94
C ALA A 33 6.51 13.51 11.19
N LEU A 34 7.72 13.87 11.66
CA LEU A 34 7.97 14.75 12.79
C LEU A 34 7.43 16.16 12.51
N SER A 35 7.92 16.82 11.46
CA SER A 35 7.55 18.20 11.13
C SER A 35 6.19 18.34 10.43
N CYS A 36 5.39 17.26 10.29
CA CYS A 36 4.07 17.37 9.67
C CYS A 36 3.17 18.28 10.51
N ARG A 37 2.38 19.15 9.85
CA ARG A 37 1.51 20.13 10.54
C ARG A 37 2.28 21.11 11.42
N THR A 38 3.49 21.50 11.00
CA THR A 38 4.23 22.64 11.56
C THR A 38 4.49 23.68 10.48
N GLU A 39 5.02 24.85 10.87
CA GLU A 39 5.42 25.94 9.98
C GLU A 39 6.36 25.50 8.85
N ARG A 40 7.10 24.39 9.02
CA ARG A 40 7.99 23.81 8.00
C ARG A 40 7.26 23.52 6.67
N TYR A 41 5.96 23.29 6.68
CA TYR A 41 5.18 23.04 5.46
C TYR A 41 4.25 24.22 5.08
N GLY A 42 4.41 25.36 5.74
CA GLY A 42 3.56 26.53 5.57
C GLY A 42 2.18 26.33 6.20
N GLU A 43 1.29 27.28 5.97
CA GLU A 43 -0.04 27.30 6.57
C GLU A 43 -1.14 27.62 5.56
N MET A 44 -2.36 27.23 5.89
CA MET A 44 -3.57 27.66 5.21
C MET A 44 -4.32 28.64 6.10
N LYS A 45 -4.75 29.77 5.52
CA LYS A 45 -5.64 30.72 6.19
C LYS A 45 -7.08 30.31 5.94
N LEU A 46 -7.87 30.30 7.01
CA LEU A 46 -9.26 29.90 7.02
C LEU A 46 -10.14 31.06 7.48
N ARG A 47 -11.32 31.22 6.88
CA ARG A 47 -12.35 32.18 7.31
C ARG A 47 -13.68 31.47 7.54
N CYS A 48 -14.31 31.73 8.69
CA CYS A 48 -15.62 31.17 9.00
C CYS A 48 -16.70 31.74 8.07
N THR A 49 -17.63 30.89 7.62
CA THR A 49 -18.76 31.31 6.78
C THR A 49 -19.82 32.09 7.54
N SER A 50 -19.89 31.97 8.87
CA SER A 50 -20.96 32.55 9.69
C SER A 50 -20.52 33.78 10.49
N CYS A 51 -19.40 33.70 11.22
CA CYS A 51 -18.93 34.80 12.07
C CYS A 51 -17.68 35.52 11.53
N HIS A 52 -17.24 35.18 10.32
CA HIS A 52 -16.06 35.74 9.64
C HIS A 52 -14.71 35.62 10.39
N TRP A 53 -14.68 34.99 11.57
CA TRP A 53 -13.46 34.71 12.34
C TRP A 53 -12.44 33.97 11.48
N GLN A 54 -11.19 34.42 11.56
CA GLN A 54 -10.08 33.82 10.83
C GLN A 54 -9.21 32.95 11.75
N GLN A 55 -8.65 31.89 11.19
CA GLN A 55 -7.66 31.08 11.88
C GLN A 55 -6.69 30.43 10.89
N SER A 56 -5.52 30.03 11.38
CA SER A 56 -4.53 29.29 10.61
C SER A 56 -4.55 27.79 10.93
N ARG A 57 -4.12 26.98 9.95
CA ARG A 57 -3.74 25.58 10.14
C ARG A 57 -2.47 25.29 9.35
N PHE A 58 -1.51 24.61 9.96
CA PHE A 58 -0.33 24.15 9.23
C PHE A 58 -0.65 23.06 8.22
N ASN A 59 0.06 23.08 7.09
CA ASN A 59 -0.12 22.12 6.02
C ASN A 59 0.44 20.74 6.39
N SER A 60 -0.11 19.71 5.77
CA SER A 60 0.42 18.35 5.88
C SER A 60 1.71 18.20 5.06
N CYS A 61 2.67 17.40 5.53
CA CYS A 61 3.91 17.14 4.77
C CYS A 61 3.69 16.39 3.46
N GLY A 62 2.55 15.69 3.32
CA GLY A 62 2.23 14.91 2.12
C GLY A 62 3.09 13.66 1.93
N HIS A 63 4.02 13.35 2.84
CA HIS A 63 4.87 12.17 2.71
C HIS A 63 4.05 10.88 2.87
N ARG A 64 4.26 9.90 1.97
CA ARG A 64 3.49 8.64 1.92
C ARG A 64 3.60 7.75 3.15
N SER A 65 4.65 7.94 3.95
CA SER A 65 4.88 7.20 5.21
C SER A 65 4.41 7.97 6.44
N CYS A 66 3.91 9.20 6.29
CA CYS A 66 3.42 9.98 7.42
C CYS A 66 2.07 9.44 7.90
N HIS A 67 1.97 9.15 9.20
CA HIS A 67 0.77 8.64 9.86
C HIS A 67 -0.44 9.59 9.81
N ARG A 68 -0.21 10.91 9.64
CA ARG A 68 -1.25 11.96 9.60
C ARG A 68 -1.72 12.33 8.19
N CYS A 69 -1.04 11.86 7.14
CA CYS A 69 -1.26 12.29 5.76
C CYS A 69 -2.03 11.26 4.91
N GLN A 70 -2.28 11.59 3.64
CA GLN A 70 -2.62 10.66 2.56
C GLN A 70 -3.94 9.87 2.68
N ASN A 71 -4.77 10.18 3.68
CA ASN A 71 -6.13 9.61 3.79
C ASN A 71 -6.97 9.93 2.55
N HIS A 72 -6.87 11.15 2.02
CA HIS A 72 -7.58 11.55 0.81
C HIS A 72 -7.07 10.78 -0.43
N ASP A 73 -5.75 10.60 -0.57
CA ASP A 73 -5.17 9.87 -1.70
C ASP A 73 -5.52 8.39 -1.68
N THR A 74 -5.57 7.79 -0.48
CA THR A 74 -6.12 6.44 -0.26
C THR A 74 -7.56 6.34 -0.74
N THR A 75 -8.39 7.31 -0.35
CA THR A 75 -9.82 7.33 -0.69
C THR A 75 -10.00 7.46 -2.20
N ARG A 76 -9.33 8.43 -2.84
CA ARG A 76 -9.36 8.61 -4.30
C ARG A 76 -8.85 7.38 -5.04
N TRP A 77 -7.81 6.73 -4.54
CA TRP A 77 -7.33 5.48 -5.12
C TRP A 77 -8.41 4.38 -5.06
N LEU A 78 -9.03 4.20 -3.89
CA LEU A 78 -10.06 3.18 -3.70
C LEU A 78 -11.26 3.44 -4.61
N GLU A 79 -11.73 4.68 -4.71
CA GLU A 79 -12.80 5.09 -5.63
C GLU A 79 -12.46 4.73 -7.08
N ARG A 80 -11.24 5.08 -7.54
CA ARG A 80 -10.78 4.71 -8.89
C ARG A 80 -10.75 3.22 -9.12
N GLN A 81 -10.36 2.41 -8.12
CA GLN A 81 -10.39 0.95 -8.28
C GLN A 81 -11.81 0.38 -8.23
N MET A 82 -12.70 0.97 -7.41
CA MET A 82 -14.11 0.59 -7.38
C MET A 82 -14.81 0.82 -8.73
N GLN A 83 -14.45 1.89 -9.45
CA GLN A 83 -14.95 2.15 -10.81
C GLN A 83 -14.51 1.11 -11.86
N LYS A 84 -13.48 0.30 -11.55
CA LYS A 84 -13.00 -0.77 -12.44
C LYS A 84 -13.61 -2.14 -12.12
N LEU A 85 -14.42 -2.24 -11.05
CA LEU A 85 -15.01 -3.52 -10.66
C LEU A 85 -15.91 -4.06 -11.76
N LEU A 86 -15.85 -5.38 -11.91
CA LEU A 86 -16.67 -6.17 -12.82
C LEU A 86 -17.62 -7.05 -12.00
N PRO A 87 -18.78 -7.47 -12.55
CA PRO A 87 -19.79 -8.26 -11.84
C PRO A 87 -19.41 -9.75 -11.88
N VAL A 88 -18.20 -10.05 -11.39
CA VAL A 88 -17.58 -11.38 -11.39
C VAL A 88 -17.05 -11.72 -10.00
N GLU A 89 -16.70 -12.99 -9.81
CA GLU A 89 -15.90 -13.40 -8.65
C GLU A 89 -14.50 -12.79 -8.74
N TYR A 90 -13.90 -12.48 -7.60
CA TYR A 90 -12.55 -11.97 -7.48
C TYR A 90 -11.73 -12.88 -6.60
N PHE A 91 -10.43 -12.87 -6.86
CA PHE A 91 -9.45 -13.67 -6.16
C PHE A 91 -8.34 -12.78 -5.63
N MET A 92 -7.87 -13.09 -4.43
CA MET A 92 -6.65 -12.52 -3.89
C MET A 92 -5.56 -13.58 -4.02
N VAL A 93 -4.53 -13.23 -4.80
CA VAL A 93 -3.33 -14.05 -4.94
C VAL A 93 -2.18 -13.35 -4.24
N THR A 94 -1.51 -14.04 -3.34
CA THR A 94 -0.40 -13.48 -2.56
C THR A 94 0.86 -14.28 -2.81
N PHE A 95 1.94 -13.61 -3.20
CA PHE A 95 3.27 -14.21 -3.28
C PHE A 95 4.14 -13.65 -2.17
N THR A 96 4.74 -14.54 -1.38
CA THR A 96 5.56 -14.17 -0.22
C THR A 96 6.99 -14.64 -0.41
N LEU A 97 7.96 -13.78 -0.11
CA LEU A 97 9.37 -14.17 -0.15
C LEU A 97 9.76 -14.99 1.09
N PRO A 98 10.63 -16.00 0.93
CA PRO A 98 11.21 -16.72 2.04
C PRO A 98 12.09 -15.79 2.90
N TYR A 99 12.32 -16.19 4.15
CA TYR A 99 13.03 -15.37 5.14
C TYR A 99 14.45 -15.01 4.69
N GLU A 100 15.13 -15.96 4.07
CA GLU A 100 16.53 -15.90 3.63
C GLU A 100 16.75 -14.77 2.62
N LEU A 101 15.77 -14.48 1.75
CA LEU A 101 15.89 -13.40 0.77
C LEU A 101 15.73 -12.00 1.37
N ARG A 102 15.23 -11.87 2.60
CA ARG A 102 14.89 -10.54 3.17
C ARG A 102 16.08 -9.61 3.29
N ALA A 103 17.28 -10.14 3.56
CA ALA A 103 18.50 -9.33 3.62
C ALA A 103 18.84 -8.73 2.26
N VAL A 104 18.86 -9.56 1.20
CA VAL A 104 19.09 -9.14 -0.19
C VAL A 104 18.03 -8.11 -0.61
N VAL A 105 16.75 -8.39 -0.33
CA VAL A 105 15.65 -7.48 -0.69
C VAL A 105 15.79 -6.13 0.01
N ARG A 106 16.33 -6.09 1.24
CA ARG A 106 16.55 -4.83 1.96
C ARG A 106 17.65 -3.98 1.34
N GLN A 107 18.67 -4.61 0.77
CA GLN A 107 19.78 -3.91 0.11
C GLN A 107 19.41 -3.44 -1.30
N HIS A 108 18.58 -4.21 -2.02
CA HIS A 108 18.23 -3.96 -3.42
C HIS A 108 16.71 -3.76 -3.61
N GLN A 109 16.11 -2.88 -2.80
CA GLN A 109 14.66 -2.74 -2.71
C GLN A 109 14.01 -2.41 -4.06
N ALA A 110 14.53 -1.44 -4.82
CA ALA A 110 13.87 -0.95 -6.03
C ALA A 110 13.82 -2.01 -7.14
N GLU A 111 14.94 -2.71 -7.33
CA GLU A 111 15.17 -3.75 -8.32
C GLU A 111 14.37 -5.00 -7.94
N VAL A 112 14.54 -5.48 -6.71
CA VAL A 112 13.90 -6.72 -6.26
C VAL A 112 12.38 -6.56 -6.19
N TYR A 113 11.85 -5.45 -5.66
CA TYR A 113 10.41 -5.22 -5.67
C TYR A 113 9.86 -5.11 -7.09
N SER A 114 10.59 -4.50 -8.02
CA SER A 114 10.18 -4.43 -9.43
C SER A 114 10.15 -5.83 -10.07
N ALA A 115 11.16 -6.67 -9.79
CA ALA A 115 11.19 -8.06 -10.21
C ALA A 115 10.00 -8.84 -9.61
N MET A 116 9.71 -8.69 -8.32
CA MET A 116 8.55 -9.32 -7.68
C MET A 116 7.24 -8.98 -8.40
N PHE A 117 7.01 -7.71 -8.74
CA PHE A 117 5.84 -7.27 -9.49
C PHE A 117 5.75 -7.94 -10.87
N ALA A 118 6.86 -7.94 -11.62
CA ALA A 118 6.93 -8.51 -12.95
C ALA A 118 6.72 -10.04 -12.92
N CYS A 119 7.39 -10.75 -12.02
CA CYS A 119 7.28 -12.19 -11.87
C CYS A 119 5.87 -12.60 -11.41
N ALA A 120 5.26 -11.89 -10.46
CA ALA A 120 3.92 -12.19 -9.97
C ALA A 120 2.86 -12.01 -11.08
N ALA A 121 2.87 -10.86 -11.75
CA ALA A 121 1.91 -10.56 -12.81
C ALA A 121 2.09 -11.49 -14.03
N SER A 122 3.34 -11.73 -14.45
CA SER A 122 3.60 -12.65 -15.56
C SER A 122 3.20 -14.09 -15.23
N THR A 123 3.39 -14.54 -13.98
CA THR A 123 3.00 -15.90 -13.55
C THR A 123 1.50 -16.09 -13.76
N LEU A 124 0.69 -15.18 -13.21
CA LEU A 124 -0.76 -15.24 -13.36
C LEU A 124 -1.20 -15.14 -14.82
N LYS A 125 -0.59 -14.26 -15.61
CA LYS A 125 -0.91 -14.15 -17.04
C LYS A 125 -0.61 -15.43 -17.80
N SER A 126 0.52 -16.09 -17.55
CA SER A 126 0.83 -17.38 -18.18
C SER A 126 -0.16 -18.47 -17.79
N PHE A 127 -0.57 -18.52 -16.51
CA PHE A 127 -1.59 -19.47 -16.07
C PHE A 127 -2.93 -19.20 -16.75
N GLY A 128 -3.39 -17.95 -16.80
CA GLY A 128 -4.63 -17.59 -17.48
C GLY A 128 -4.60 -17.81 -19.00
N ALA A 129 -3.43 -17.67 -19.64
CA ALA A 129 -3.25 -17.95 -21.06
C ALA A 129 -3.21 -19.46 -21.38
N ASN A 130 -2.68 -20.28 -20.47
CA ASN A 130 -2.52 -21.73 -20.67
C ASN A 130 -3.69 -22.55 -20.11
N ASP A 131 -4.56 -21.94 -19.31
CA ASP A 131 -5.76 -22.59 -18.79
C ASP A 131 -6.79 -22.83 -19.91
N THR A 132 -7.31 -24.05 -20.01
CA THR A 132 -8.22 -24.45 -21.10
C THR A 132 -9.57 -23.73 -21.05
N LYS A 133 -10.01 -23.27 -19.87
CA LYS A 133 -11.27 -22.55 -19.67
C LYS A 133 -11.10 -21.05 -19.93
N LEU A 134 -10.02 -20.45 -19.45
CA LEU A 134 -9.69 -19.04 -19.60
C LEU A 134 -8.99 -18.74 -20.93
N GLY A 135 -7.82 -19.33 -21.17
CA GLY A 135 -7.05 -19.25 -22.42
C GLY A 135 -6.87 -17.85 -23.01
N SER A 136 -6.71 -16.81 -22.18
CA SER A 136 -6.80 -15.39 -22.60
C SER A 136 -6.20 -14.39 -21.59
N ASP A 137 -6.14 -13.10 -21.95
CA ASP A 137 -5.46 -12.04 -21.18
C ASP A 137 -6.19 -11.70 -19.88
N MET A 138 -5.45 -11.67 -18.77
CA MET A 138 -5.94 -11.39 -17.42
C MET A 138 -5.66 -9.96 -17.00
N GLY A 139 -6.64 -9.34 -16.35
CA GLY A 139 -6.49 -8.09 -15.63
C GLY A 139 -6.22 -8.35 -14.14
N MET A 140 -5.43 -7.48 -13.50
CA MET A 140 -5.18 -7.58 -12.05
C MET A 140 -4.65 -6.26 -11.49
N THR A 141 -4.91 -6.03 -10.20
CA THR A 141 -4.33 -4.92 -9.43
C THR A 141 -3.38 -5.50 -8.39
N ALA A 142 -2.08 -5.17 -8.49
CA ALA A 142 -1.05 -5.66 -7.59
C ALA A 142 -0.63 -4.58 -6.57
N VAL A 143 -0.43 -4.98 -5.32
CA VAL A 143 -0.05 -4.13 -4.19
C VAL A 143 1.12 -4.76 -3.43
N LEU A 144 2.22 -4.03 -3.30
CA LEU A 144 3.36 -4.44 -2.49
C LEU A 144 3.13 -4.10 -1.02
N HIS A 145 3.32 -5.09 -0.16
CA HIS A 145 3.42 -4.94 1.28
C HIS A 145 4.82 -5.38 1.74
N THR A 146 5.36 -4.71 2.75
CA THR A 146 6.72 -4.99 3.27
C THR A 146 6.75 -5.41 4.72
N HIS A 147 5.58 -5.48 5.39
CA HIS A 147 5.50 -5.72 6.82
C HIS A 147 4.54 -6.85 7.19
N SER A 148 4.85 -7.55 8.28
CA SER A 148 3.92 -8.40 9.00
C SER A 148 2.96 -7.56 9.86
N ARG A 149 1.97 -8.20 10.49
CA ARG A 149 1.13 -7.53 11.50
C ARG A 149 1.93 -7.11 12.74
N ARG A 150 3.07 -7.77 13.01
CA ARG A 150 4.03 -7.45 14.08
C ARG A 150 5.07 -6.39 13.67
N LEU A 151 4.90 -5.79 12.49
CA LEU A 151 5.78 -4.79 11.86
C LEU A 151 7.15 -5.31 11.41
N ASP A 152 7.38 -6.62 11.47
CA ASP A 152 8.62 -7.22 10.98
C ASP A 152 8.69 -7.13 9.45
N TYR A 153 9.89 -7.00 8.91
CA TYR A 153 10.10 -6.95 7.46
C TYR A 153 9.71 -8.28 6.81
N HIS A 154 8.71 -8.21 5.95
CA HIS A 154 8.06 -9.34 5.30
C HIS A 154 7.53 -8.91 3.92
N PRO A 155 8.40 -8.80 2.89
CA PRO A 155 8.00 -8.44 1.54
C PRO A 155 7.08 -9.48 0.90
N HIS A 156 5.92 -9.05 0.43
CA HIS A 156 4.95 -9.86 -0.29
C HIS A 156 4.08 -8.98 -1.20
N ILE A 157 3.54 -9.56 -2.27
CA ILE A 157 2.65 -8.86 -3.21
C ILE A 157 1.28 -9.51 -3.19
N HIS A 158 0.25 -8.70 -2.97
CA HIS A 158 -1.16 -9.06 -3.15
C HIS A 158 -1.62 -8.69 -4.55
N LEU A 159 -2.31 -9.58 -5.25
CA LEU A 159 -2.92 -9.32 -6.55
C LEU A 159 -4.42 -9.58 -6.45
N VAL A 160 -5.21 -8.56 -6.75
CA VAL A 160 -6.67 -8.67 -6.88
C VAL A 160 -7.00 -8.97 -8.33
N VAL A 161 -7.54 -10.15 -8.57
CA VAL A 161 -7.72 -10.74 -9.91
C VAL A 161 -9.21 -10.97 -10.16
N PRO A 162 -9.83 -10.36 -11.18
CA PRO A 162 -11.18 -10.71 -11.60
C PRO A 162 -11.21 -12.13 -12.18
N GLY A 163 -12.27 -12.88 -11.88
CA GLY A 163 -12.55 -14.23 -12.34
C GLY A 163 -13.00 -14.26 -13.80
N GLY A 164 -12.11 -13.88 -14.70
CA GLY A 164 -12.31 -14.00 -16.13
C GLY A 164 -11.23 -13.30 -16.94
N CYS A 165 -11.21 -13.60 -18.23
CA CYS A 165 -10.21 -13.12 -19.17
C CYS A 165 -10.86 -12.47 -20.39
N LEU A 166 -10.09 -11.62 -21.05
CA LEU A 166 -10.47 -11.06 -22.35
C LEU A 166 -9.78 -11.81 -23.48
N ASN A 167 -10.57 -12.47 -24.33
CA ASN A 167 -10.08 -12.90 -25.63
C ASN A 167 -10.08 -11.70 -26.58
N ARG A 168 -8.90 -11.10 -26.77
CA ARG A 168 -8.74 -9.88 -27.60
C ARG A 168 -9.08 -10.13 -29.07
N ARG A 169 -8.74 -11.31 -29.61
CA ARG A 169 -8.99 -11.66 -31.03
C ARG A 169 -10.49 -11.74 -31.33
N ARG A 170 -11.23 -12.42 -30.45
CA ARG A 170 -12.69 -12.62 -30.58
C ARG A 170 -13.53 -11.53 -29.91
N LYS A 171 -12.89 -10.51 -29.30
CA LYS A 171 -13.53 -9.47 -28.49
C LYS A 171 -14.53 -10.04 -27.46
N GLN A 172 -14.17 -11.18 -26.85
CA GLN A 172 -15.08 -11.96 -26.00
C GLN A 172 -14.59 -11.98 -24.56
N TRP A 173 -15.51 -11.78 -23.61
CA TRP A 173 -15.26 -12.06 -22.20
C TRP A 173 -15.43 -13.54 -21.90
N LYS A 174 -14.40 -14.15 -21.34
CA LYS A 174 -14.42 -15.53 -20.82
C LYS A 174 -14.54 -15.50 -19.31
N LYS A 175 -15.72 -15.86 -18.81
CA LYS A 175 -16.02 -15.87 -17.37
C LYS A 175 -15.51 -17.17 -16.73
N LEU A 176 -14.80 -17.06 -15.61
CA LEU A 176 -14.50 -18.19 -14.75
C LEU A 176 -15.76 -18.62 -14.00
N ARG A 177 -16.06 -19.92 -13.97
CA ARG A 177 -17.16 -20.49 -13.19
C ARG A 177 -16.59 -21.07 -11.88
N GLY A 178 -17.25 -20.76 -10.76
CA GLY A 178 -16.87 -21.26 -9.43
C GLY A 178 -15.90 -20.38 -8.63
N HIS A 179 -15.41 -20.93 -7.52
CA HIS A 179 -14.60 -20.23 -6.52
C HIS A 179 -13.12 -20.67 -6.50
N TYR A 180 -12.67 -21.32 -7.57
CA TYR A 180 -11.29 -21.77 -7.73
C TYR A 180 -10.65 -21.08 -8.93
N LEU A 181 -9.51 -20.42 -8.71
CA LEU A 181 -8.74 -19.79 -9.78
C LEU A 181 -7.61 -20.71 -10.28
N PHE A 182 -6.55 -20.91 -9.48
CA PHE A 182 -5.40 -21.75 -9.83
C PHE A 182 -4.83 -22.44 -8.59
N ASN A 183 -4.06 -23.52 -8.81
CA ASN A 183 -3.35 -24.23 -7.76
C ASN A 183 -2.21 -23.35 -7.20
N GLU A 184 -2.24 -23.08 -5.90
CA GLU A 184 -1.29 -22.18 -5.26
C GLU A 184 0.15 -22.73 -5.20
N PHE A 185 0.32 -24.06 -5.11
CA PHE A 185 1.65 -24.69 -5.15
C PHE A 185 2.29 -24.56 -6.53
N ALA A 186 1.50 -24.74 -7.60
CA ALA A 186 1.97 -24.53 -8.97
C ALA A 186 2.34 -23.06 -9.21
N LEU A 187 1.52 -22.12 -8.73
CA LEU A 187 1.84 -20.68 -8.78
C LEU A 187 3.16 -20.39 -8.05
N ALA A 188 3.34 -20.91 -6.83
CA ALA A 188 4.57 -20.71 -6.05
C ALA A 188 5.81 -21.26 -6.76
N LYS A 189 5.72 -22.45 -7.36
CA LYS A 189 6.81 -23.08 -8.12
C LYS A 189 7.27 -22.22 -9.29
N VAL A 190 6.33 -21.70 -10.08
CA VAL A 190 6.65 -20.87 -11.26
C VAL A 190 7.13 -19.47 -10.84
N PHE A 191 6.50 -18.86 -9.84
CA PHE A 191 6.95 -17.57 -9.30
C PHE A 191 8.37 -17.66 -8.75
N ARG A 192 8.69 -18.71 -7.98
CA ARG A 192 10.04 -18.98 -7.49
C ARG A 192 11.05 -19.05 -8.62
N ALA A 193 10.79 -19.87 -9.63
CA ALA A 193 11.71 -20.05 -10.75
C ALA A 193 11.98 -18.71 -11.47
N ARG A 194 10.93 -17.96 -11.80
CA ARG A 194 11.04 -16.66 -12.47
C ARG A 194 11.74 -15.61 -11.63
N LEU A 195 11.46 -15.55 -10.32
CA LEU A 195 12.08 -14.56 -9.47
C LEU A 195 13.57 -14.85 -9.31
N LEU A 196 13.95 -16.10 -9.01
CA LEU A 196 15.37 -16.46 -8.87
C LEU A 196 16.15 -16.18 -10.15
N ASP A 197 15.56 -16.46 -11.32
CA ASP A 197 16.15 -16.12 -12.60
C ASP A 197 16.35 -14.61 -12.77
N ALA A 198 15.29 -13.81 -12.52
CA ALA A 198 15.37 -12.35 -12.56
C ALA A 198 16.42 -11.78 -11.59
N LEU A 199 16.57 -12.35 -10.39
CA LEU A 199 17.57 -11.89 -9.43
C LEU A 199 19.00 -12.25 -9.85
N ARG A 200 19.21 -13.37 -10.54
CA ARG A 200 20.52 -13.73 -11.11
C ARG A 200 20.90 -12.80 -12.26
N ILE A 201 19.94 -12.44 -13.12
CA ILE A 201 20.15 -11.45 -14.20
C ILE A 201 20.54 -10.08 -13.63
N LEU A 202 20.01 -9.72 -12.46
CA LEU A 202 20.40 -8.52 -11.72
C LEU A 202 21.80 -8.61 -11.08
N GLY A 203 22.50 -9.75 -11.20
CA GLY A 203 23.83 -9.96 -10.62
C GLY A 203 23.83 -10.05 -9.09
N LEU A 204 22.70 -10.38 -8.46
CA LEU A 204 22.61 -10.42 -7.00
C LEU A 204 23.15 -11.74 -6.44
N ASN A 205 23.95 -11.63 -5.38
CA ASN A 205 24.39 -12.79 -4.59
C ASN A 205 23.23 -13.33 -3.77
N LEU A 206 22.74 -14.52 -4.14
CA LEU A 206 21.58 -15.14 -3.49
C LEU A 206 22.03 -16.11 -2.40
N PRO A 207 21.44 -16.05 -1.19
CA PRO A 207 21.63 -17.07 -0.17
C PRO A 207 20.99 -18.39 -0.61
N GLN A 208 21.28 -19.47 0.13
CA GLN A 208 20.49 -20.68 0.01
C GLN A 208 19.03 -20.38 0.38
N VAL A 209 18.10 -20.78 -0.50
CA VAL A 209 16.67 -20.57 -0.34
C VAL A 209 15.94 -21.91 -0.38
N PRO A 210 14.81 -22.04 0.34
CA PRO A 210 14.03 -23.28 0.32
C PRO A 210 13.51 -23.60 -1.08
N ARG A 211 13.32 -24.91 -1.34
CA ARG A 211 12.69 -25.39 -2.58
C ARG A 211 11.20 -25.06 -2.61
N GLN A 212 10.52 -25.19 -1.47
CA GLN A 212 9.09 -24.90 -1.35
C GLN A 212 8.89 -23.43 -0.98
N TRP A 213 8.19 -22.70 -1.84
CA TRP A 213 7.77 -21.32 -1.59
C TRP A 213 6.27 -21.28 -1.35
N VAL A 214 5.79 -20.20 -0.73
CA VAL A 214 4.38 -20.02 -0.42
C VAL A 214 3.78 -18.99 -1.36
N ALA A 215 2.76 -19.42 -2.09
CA ALA A 215 1.75 -18.54 -2.64
C ALA A 215 0.42 -18.90 -1.99
N ASN A 216 -0.51 -17.94 -1.95
CA ASN A 216 -1.86 -18.21 -1.53
C ASN A 216 -2.86 -17.70 -2.57
N CYS A 217 -3.87 -18.48 -2.90
CA CYS A 217 -4.89 -18.13 -3.88
C CYS A 217 -6.29 -18.34 -3.29
N ARG A 218 -7.01 -17.25 -2.97
CA ARG A 218 -8.32 -17.33 -2.31
C ARG A 218 -9.38 -16.55 -3.06
N ASN A 219 -10.59 -17.10 -3.15
CA ASN A 219 -11.76 -16.32 -3.55
C ASN A 219 -12.05 -15.26 -2.46
N VAL A 220 -12.39 -14.05 -2.90
CA VAL A 220 -12.69 -12.89 -2.04
C VAL A 220 -14.03 -12.23 -2.41
N GLY A 221 -14.95 -13.01 -2.99
CA GLY A 221 -16.26 -12.56 -3.44
C GLY A 221 -16.18 -11.53 -4.55
N LYS A 222 -16.85 -10.38 -4.42
CA LYS A 222 -16.99 -9.37 -5.49
C LYS A 222 -15.88 -8.32 -5.57
N GLY A 223 -14.74 -8.56 -4.92
CA GLY A 223 -13.55 -7.70 -5.00
C GLY A 223 -13.58 -6.41 -4.16
N LYS A 224 -14.75 -5.79 -3.95
CA LYS A 224 -14.89 -4.59 -3.10
C LYS A 224 -14.30 -4.76 -1.68
N PRO A 225 -14.52 -5.86 -0.94
CA PRO A 225 -13.90 -6.06 0.36
C PRO A 225 -12.37 -6.14 0.28
N ALA A 226 -11.82 -6.82 -0.73
CA ALA A 226 -10.39 -6.94 -0.96
C ALA A 226 -9.74 -5.58 -1.26
N LEU A 227 -10.33 -4.77 -2.12
CA LEU A 227 -9.84 -3.43 -2.42
C LEU A 227 -9.90 -2.51 -1.19
N LYS A 228 -11.00 -2.57 -0.41
CA LYS A 228 -11.11 -1.85 0.87
C LYS A 228 -10.01 -2.28 1.84
N TYR A 229 -9.78 -3.58 1.98
CA TYR A 229 -8.72 -4.12 2.82
C TYR A 229 -7.34 -3.58 2.40
N LEU A 230 -6.96 -3.72 1.13
CA LEU A 230 -5.65 -3.28 0.63
C LEU A 230 -5.49 -1.75 0.72
N SER A 231 -6.55 -0.98 0.49
CA SER A 231 -6.50 0.49 0.55
C SER A 231 -5.96 1.00 1.90
N ARG A 232 -6.28 0.31 3.00
CA ARG A 232 -5.85 0.69 4.35
C ARG A 232 -4.33 0.69 4.53
N TYR A 233 -3.60 -0.07 3.70
CA TYR A 233 -2.15 -0.25 3.78
C TYR A 233 -1.37 0.52 2.71
N LEU A 234 -2.06 1.26 1.82
CA LEU A 234 -1.39 1.95 0.72
C LEU A 234 -0.62 3.19 1.13
N TYR A 235 -1.26 4.05 1.93
CA TYR A 235 -0.69 5.36 2.26
C TYR A 235 -0.87 5.77 3.73
N ARG A 236 -1.31 4.85 4.58
CA ARG A 236 -1.24 5.04 6.03
C ARG A 236 0.10 4.54 6.54
N GLY A 237 0.57 5.09 7.66
CA GLY A 237 1.69 4.52 8.41
C GLY A 237 1.44 3.04 8.72
N VAL A 238 2.50 2.26 8.91
CA VAL A 238 2.41 0.80 9.12
C VAL A 238 1.78 0.42 10.46
N VAL A 239 1.67 1.38 11.38
CA VAL A 239 1.04 1.25 12.69
C VAL A 239 0.00 2.36 12.88
N SER A 240 -1.14 1.99 13.47
CA SER A 240 -2.14 2.97 13.91
C SER A 240 -1.74 3.54 15.26
N GLU A 241 -1.93 4.84 15.47
CA GLU A 241 -1.64 5.48 16.77
C GLU A 241 -2.46 4.86 17.92
N ASN A 242 -3.70 4.44 17.64
CA ASN A 242 -4.53 3.70 18.61
C ASN A 242 -3.94 2.33 19.04
N ASN A 243 -2.95 1.83 18.30
CA ASN A 243 -2.25 0.59 18.66
C ASN A 243 -1.00 0.86 19.51
N ILE A 244 -0.54 2.11 19.65
CA ILE A 244 0.55 2.47 20.56
C ILE A 244 -0.06 2.65 21.95
N VAL A 245 0.19 1.69 22.84
CA VAL A 245 -0.49 1.55 24.13
C VAL A 245 0.22 2.34 25.22
N SER A 246 1.53 2.18 25.35
CA SER A 246 2.31 2.82 26.40
C SER A 246 3.75 3.10 25.96
N ASP A 247 4.36 4.03 26.68
CA ASP A 247 5.74 4.49 26.57
C ASP A 247 6.22 4.76 28.00
N ASP A 248 7.14 3.93 28.49
CA ASP A 248 7.69 4.02 29.85
C ASP A 248 8.99 4.84 29.94
N GLY A 249 9.35 5.56 28.87
CA GLY A 249 10.61 6.29 28.77
C GLY A 249 11.73 5.49 28.11
N THR A 250 11.65 4.15 28.13
CA THR A 250 12.64 3.27 27.48
C THR A 250 12.00 2.37 26.43
N HIS A 251 10.79 1.86 26.71
CA HIS A 251 10.09 0.90 25.90
C HIS A 251 8.74 1.41 25.41
N ILE A 252 8.43 1.09 24.16
CA ILE A 252 7.11 1.23 23.56
C ILE A 252 6.40 -0.12 23.60
N THR A 253 5.16 -0.12 24.08
CA THR A 253 4.24 -1.25 23.95
C THR A 253 3.20 -0.95 22.89
N PHE A 254 3.05 -1.84 21.91
CA PHE A 254 2.02 -1.72 20.88
C PHE A 254 1.23 -3.01 20.64
N ARG A 255 -0.04 -2.86 20.25
CA ARG A 255 -0.94 -3.95 19.89
C ARG A 255 -0.75 -4.39 18.45
N TYR A 256 -0.86 -5.70 18.23
CA TYR A 256 -0.96 -6.29 16.91
C TYR A 256 -1.99 -7.42 16.92
N MET A 257 -2.53 -7.75 15.74
CA MET A 257 -3.34 -8.95 15.58
C MET A 257 -2.44 -10.08 15.15
N ASP A 258 -2.40 -11.15 15.94
CA ASP A 258 -1.64 -12.35 15.60
C ASP A 258 -2.28 -13.05 14.39
N SER A 259 -1.46 -13.44 13.41
CA SER A 259 -1.96 -14.03 12.17
C SER A 259 -2.30 -15.51 12.29
N GLN A 260 -1.77 -16.21 13.28
CA GLN A 260 -2.00 -17.64 13.49
C GLN A 260 -3.24 -17.85 14.37
N THR A 261 -3.33 -17.11 15.46
CA THR A 261 -4.41 -17.24 16.44
C THR A 261 -5.60 -16.30 16.19
N GLY A 262 -5.40 -15.24 15.40
CA GLY A 262 -6.40 -14.18 15.19
C GLY A 262 -6.65 -13.28 16.39
N LYS A 263 -5.96 -13.51 17.52
CA LYS A 263 -6.12 -12.75 18.77
C LYS A 263 -5.28 -11.48 18.76
N VAL A 264 -5.70 -10.50 19.55
CA VAL A 264 -4.91 -9.29 19.78
C VAL A 264 -3.82 -9.62 20.80
N GLY A 265 -2.56 -9.38 20.42
CA GLY A 265 -1.40 -9.47 21.30
C GLY A 265 -0.71 -8.11 21.45
N THR A 266 0.25 -8.03 22.36
CA THR A 266 1.10 -6.86 22.59
C THR A 266 2.56 -7.21 22.38
N ARG A 267 3.36 -6.22 21.96
CA ARG A 267 4.81 -6.31 21.85
C ARG A 267 5.42 -5.11 22.58
N LYS A 268 6.32 -5.38 23.52
CA LYS A 268 7.12 -4.39 24.25
C LYS A 268 8.56 -4.43 23.72
N ILE A 269 9.08 -3.30 23.25
CA ILE A 269 10.43 -3.15 22.66
C ILE A 269 10.97 -1.76 22.99
N THR A 270 12.28 -1.53 22.81
CA THR A 270 12.85 -0.17 22.99
C THR A 270 12.24 0.80 21.98
N GLY A 271 12.20 2.09 22.34
CA GLY A 271 11.63 3.12 21.47
C GLY A 271 12.39 3.28 20.14
N GLU A 272 13.71 3.15 20.15
CA GLU A 272 14.56 3.17 18.97
C GLU A 272 14.24 2.00 18.04
N HIS A 273 14.08 0.80 18.60
CA HIS A 273 13.71 -0.37 17.80
C HIS A 273 12.27 -0.24 17.26
N PHE A 274 11.37 0.39 18.01
CA PHE A 274 10.03 0.70 17.52
C PHE A 274 10.08 1.63 16.30
N LEU A 275 10.89 2.71 16.34
CA LEU A 275 11.10 3.58 15.18
C LEU A 275 11.68 2.80 13.99
N TRP A 276 12.65 1.90 14.21
CA TRP A 276 13.14 1.00 13.17
C TRP A 276 12.02 0.16 12.55
N LEU A 277 11.17 -0.47 13.38
CA LEU A 277 10.05 -1.29 12.89
C LEU A 277 9.04 -0.48 12.08
N VAL A 278 8.82 0.79 12.42
CA VAL A 278 7.88 1.66 11.70
C VAL A 278 8.47 2.14 10.36
N PHE A 279 9.72 2.61 10.36
CA PHE A 279 10.32 3.28 9.20
C PHE A 279 11.07 2.34 8.26
N GLN A 280 11.38 1.10 8.64
CA GLN A 280 12.04 0.15 7.72
C GLN A 280 11.22 -0.19 6.45
N HIS A 281 9.93 0.18 6.43
CA HIS A 281 8.97 -0.04 5.34
C HIS A 281 8.84 1.14 4.38
N VAL A 282 9.62 2.20 4.59
CA VAL A 282 9.73 3.30 3.65
C VAL A 282 10.27 2.75 2.32
N LEU A 283 9.51 2.96 1.26
CA LEU A 283 9.89 2.53 -0.09
C LEU A 283 10.92 3.51 -0.70
N PRO A 284 11.72 3.05 -1.69
CA PRO A 284 12.60 3.93 -2.46
C PRO A 284 11.85 5.09 -3.13
N LYS A 285 12.46 6.28 -3.19
CA LYS A 285 11.88 7.44 -3.88
C LYS A 285 11.35 7.09 -5.28
N GLY A 286 10.16 7.58 -5.62
CA GLY A 286 9.52 7.31 -6.93
C GLY A 286 8.94 5.90 -7.11
N PHE A 287 9.23 4.95 -6.23
CA PHE A 287 8.72 3.59 -6.37
C PHE A 287 7.19 3.52 -6.23
N ARG A 288 6.52 2.88 -7.20
CA ARG A 288 5.06 2.72 -7.21
C ARG A 288 4.65 1.45 -6.45
N ARG A 289 4.03 1.62 -5.29
CA ARG A 289 3.50 0.54 -4.42
C ARG A 289 2.34 -0.24 -5.05
N VAL A 290 1.62 0.37 -6.00
CA VAL A 290 0.46 -0.25 -6.67
C VAL A 290 0.64 -0.20 -8.18
N ARG A 291 0.31 -1.31 -8.84
CA ARG A 291 0.38 -1.44 -10.29
C ARG A 291 -0.84 -2.19 -10.81
N ASP A 292 -1.47 -1.67 -11.85
CA ASP A 292 -2.56 -2.36 -12.55
C ASP A 292 -2.01 -3.03 -13.82
N TYR A 293 -2.55 -4.18 -14.20
CA TYR A 293 -2.09 -4.97 -15.34
C TYR A 293 -3.25 -5.44 -16.23
N GLY A 294 -2.91 -5.79 -17.47
CA GLY A 294 -3.85 -6.35 -18.44
C GLY A 294 -4.97 -5.36 -18.77
N PHE A 295 -6.21 -5.85 -18.80
CA PHE A 295 -7.37 -4.99 -19.07
C PHE A 295 -7.68 -4.00 -17.93
N LEU A 296 -7.04 -4.10 -16.75
CA LEU A 296 -7.17 -3.10 -15.66
C LEU A 296 -6.11 -1.99 -15.73
N HIS A 297 -5.08 -2.13 -16.58
CA HIS A 297 -4.01 -1.15 -16.74
C HIS A 297 -4.55 0.22 -17.19
N GLY A 298 -3.86 1.30 -16.80
CA GLY A 298 -4.29 2.67 -17.06
C GLY A 298 -4.46 3.04 -18.54
N ASN A 299 -3.73 2.35 -19.43
CA ASN A 299 -3.84 2.52 -20.89
C ASN A 299 -4.92 1.63 -21.52
N SER A 300 -5.55 0.74 -20.76
CA SER A 300 -6.57 -0.21 -21.23
C SER A 300 -7.99 0.31 -21.03
N LYS A 301 -8.20 1.62 -20.78
CA LYS A 301 -9.51 2.21 -20.47
C LYS A 301 -10.60 1.86 -21.49
N ARG A 302 -10.28 1.90 -22.79
CA ARG A 302 -11.22 1.55 -23.87
C ARG A 302 -11.63 0.09 -23.81
N ILE A 303 -10.67 -0.80 -23.55
CA ILE A 303 -10.90 -2.24 -23.37
C ILE A 303 -11.74 -2.50 -22.11
N LEU A 304 -11.44 -1.84 -21.00
CA LEU A 304 -12.19 -2.00 -19.76
C LEU A 304 -13.65 -1.56 -19.94
N ARG A 305 -13.89 -0.42 -20.59
CA ARG A 305 -15.25 0.04 -20.91
C ARG A 305 -16.00 -0.95 -21.80
N LEU A 306 -15.31 -1.55 -22.79
CA LEU A 306 -15.91 -2.60 -23.61
C LEU A 306 -16.31 -3.82 -22.76
N ILE A 307 -15.43 -4.29 -21.88
CA ILE A 307 -15.75 -5.40 -20.95
C ILE A 307 -16.94 -5.03 -20.06
N GLN A 308 -16.96 -3.82 -19.50
CA GLN A 308 -18.06 -3.32 -18.67
C GLN A 308 -19.38 -3.27 -19.46
N THR A 309 -19.34 -2.89 -20.73
CA THR A 309 -20.53 -2.88 -21.61
C THR A 309 -21.04 -4.30 -21.86
N VAL A 310 -20.15 -5.23 -22.25
CA VAL A 310 -20.51 -6.64 -22.47
C VAL A 310 -21.08 -7.28 -21.20
N LEU A 311 -20.54 -6.91 -20.04
CA LEU A 311 -21.00 -7.39 -18.74
C LEU A 311 -22.16 -6.58 -18.14
N ARG A 312 -22.72 -5.61 -18.89
CA ARG A 312 -23.84 -4.75 -18.45
C ARG A 312 -23.61 -4.11 -17.10
N VAL A 313 -22.37 -3.64 -16.86
CA VAL A 313 -22.00 -2.95 -15.63
C VAL A 313 -22.67 -1.60 -15.59
N VAL A 314 -23.50 -1.37 -14.57
CA VAL A 314 -24.02 -0.05 -14.26
C VAL A 314 -22.89 0.77 -13.64
N ILE A 315 -22.26 1.63 -14.44
CA ILE A 315 -21.25 2.57 -13.94
C ILE A 315 -22.00 3.74 -13.31
N ILE A 316 -22.32 3.63 -12.02
CA ILE A 316 -22.88 4.74 -11.26
C ILE A 316 -21.75 5.76 -11.04
N SER A 317 -21.89 6.94 -11.63
CA SER A 317 -21.08 8.10 -11.26
C SER A 317 -21.26 8.33 -9.77
N SER A 318 -20.25 7.97 -8.97
CA SER A 318 -20.28 8.26 -7.53
C SER A 318 -20.22 9.78 -7.38
N PRO A 319 -21.15 10.41 -6.65
CA PRO A 319 -21.05 11.83 -6.37
C PRO A 319 -19.69 12.11 -5.73
N ALA A 320 -19.10 13.26 -6.06
CA ALA A 320 -17.82 13.64 -5.49
C ALA A 320 -17.94 13.58 -3.96
N ALA A 321 -17.08 12.78 -3.31
CA ALA A 321 -17.08 12.65 -1.87
C ALA A 321 -16.94 14.06 -1.25
N ILE A 322 -17.93 14.46 -0.45
CA ILE A 322 -17.92 15.76 0.23
C ILE A 322 -16.69 15.79 1.14
N ARG A 323 -15.80 16.75 0.89
CA ARG A 323 -14.60 16.91 1.72
C ARG A 323 -15.01 17.41 3.11
N PRO A 324 -14.44 16.87 4.19
CA PRO A 324 -14.65 17.42 5.53
C PRO A 324 -14.27 18.90 5.55
N SER A 325 -15.21 19.76 5.97
CA SER A 325 -14.96 21.18 6.17
C SER A 325 -14.17 21.41 7.45
N PHE A 326 -13.25 22.37 7.45
CA PHE A 326 -12.72 22.89 8.71
C PHE A 326 -13.83 23.51 9.55
N LYS A 327 -13.73 23.38 10.87
CA LYS A 327 -14.71 23.93 11.83
C LYS A 327 -14.11 25.14 12.54
N CYS A 328 -14.90 26.21 12.63
CA CYS A 328 -14.53 27.42 13.37
C CYS A 328 -14.37 27.10 14.86
N LEU A 329 -13.29 27.57 15.47
CA LEU A 329 -13.07 27.35 16.91
C LEU A 329 -14.13 28.04 17.79
N ARG A 330 -14.68 29.18 17.33
CA ARG A 330 -15.71 29.97 18.03
C ARG A 330 -17.12 29.38 17.91
N CYS A 331 -17.65 29.27 16.69
CA CYS A 331 -19.06 28.91 16.47
C CYS A 331 -19.28 27.52 15.84
N LYS A 332 -18.22 26.73 15.63
CA LYS A 332 -18.25 25.39 15.02
C LYS A 332 -18.84 25.32 13.59
N SER A 333 -19.17 26.46 12.98
CA SER A 333 -19.60 26.52 11.58
C SER A 333 -18.47 26.16 10.60
N PRO A 334 -18.79 25.72 9.37
CA PRO A 334 -17.78 25.48 8.33
C PRO A 334 -16.88 26.70 8.08
N MET A 335 -15.66 26.44 7.59
CA MET A 335 -14.73 27.48 7.17
C MET A 335 -14.27 27.26 5.74
N LEU A 336 -14.03 28.36 5.04
CA LEU A 336 -13.45 28.40 3.70
C LEU A 336 -11.93 28.60 3.80
N ILE A 337 -11.19 27.99 2.88
CA ILE A 337 -9.77 28.29 2.68
C ILE A 337 -9.70 29.59 1.87
N ILE A 338 -9.02 30.60 2.40
CA ILE A 338 -8.90 31.93 1.77
C ILE A 338 -7.50 32.23 1.25
N ALA A 339 -6.46 31.56 1.76
CA ALA A 339 -5.09 31.69 1.26
C ALA A 339 -4.22 30.49 1.67
N PHE A 340 -3.12 30.30 0.95
CA PHE A 340 -2.01 29.42 1.34
C PHE A 340 -0.75 30.27 1.49
N ILE A 341 -0.07 30.11 2.62
CA ILE A 341 1.22 30.76 2.89
C ILE A 341 2.29 29.68 2.75
N PRO A 342 3.25 29.84 1.82
CA PRO A 342 4.33 28.88 1.63
C PRO A 342 5.26 28.85 2.87
N PRO A 343 5.98 27.76 3.10
CA PRO A 343 7.00 27.71 4.14
C PRO A 343 8.16 28.67 3.82
N SER A 344 8.82 29.20 4.86
CA SER A 344 9.90 30.18 4.75
C SER A 344 11.06 29.74 3.85
N TRP A 345 11.45 28.47 3.89
CA TRP A 345 12.55 27.91 3.09
C TRP A 345 12.25 27.80 1.58
N ARG A 346 11.00 28.03 1.14
CA ARG A 346 10.64 28.09 -0.30
C ARG A 346 10.66 29.51 -0.86
N SER A 347 10.78 30.52 -0.01
CA SER A 347 10.78 31.93 -0.41
C SER A 347 12.19 32.45 -0.73
N THR A 348 13.17 31.55 -0.75
CA THR A 348 14.55 31.70 -1.23
C THR A 348 14.74 30.76 -2.41
#